data_AF-A0A8C2FDB0-F1
#
_entry.id   AF-A0A8C2FDB0-F1
#
_cell.length_a   1.000
_cell.length_b   1.000
_cell.length_c   1.000
_cell.angle_alpha   90.00
_cell.angle_beta   90.00
_cell.angle_gamma   90.00
#
_symmetry.space_group_name_H-M   'P 1'
#
loop_
_entity.id
_entity.type
_entity.pdbx_description
1 polymer ?
#
loop_
_entity_poly.entity_id
_entity_poly.type
_entity_poly.pdbx_seq_one_letter_code
_entity_poly.pdbx_strand_id
1 'polypeptide(L)' 'MVCIPCIVIPVLLWVYKRFLEPIIYPFISPFISRFWRKAAVQETPKHSTVNQLSL' A
#
# COMPACT_ATOMS: atom_id res chain seq x y z
N MET A 1 -30.98 -17.59 5.86
CA MET A 1 -30.26 -16.32 6.10
C MET A 1 -28.80 -16.51 6.57
N VAL A 2 -28.10 -17.50 6.01
CA VAL A 2 -26.66 -17.80 6.24
C VAL A 2 -25.96 -18.06 4.90
N CYS A 3 -26.74 -18.37 3.85
CA CYS A 3 -26.27 -18.57 2.48
C CYS A 3 -25.70 -17.29 1.83
N ILE A 4 -26.34 -16.13 2.04
CA ILE A 4 -25.86 -14.85 1.49
C ILE A 4 -24.47 -14.51 2.06
N PRO A 5 -24.23 -14.51 3.39
CA PRO A 5 -22.89 -14.25 3.92
C PRO A 5 -21.89 -15.37 3.58
N CYS A 6 -22.32 -16.64 3.46
CA CYS A 6 -21.43 -17.74 3.10
C CYS A 6 -20.80 -17.65 1.70
N ILE A 7 -21.45 -17.01 0.71
CA ILE A 7 -20.84 -16.77 -0.60
C ILE A 7 -20.13 -15.42 -0.62
N VAL A 8 -20.68 -14.43 0.10
CA VAL A 8 -20.10 -13.09 0.14
C VAL A 8 -18.77 -13.06 0.88
N ILE A 9 -18.61 -13.71 2.04
CA ILE A 9 -17.35 -13.72 2.81
C ILE A 9 -16.17 -14.31 2.01
N PRO A 10 -16.26 -15.52 1.41
CA PRO A 10 -15.14 -16.07 0.65
C PRO A 10 -14.86 -15.23 -0.60
N VAL A 11 -15.88 -14.65 -1.25
CA VAL A 11 -15.67 -13.74 -2.39
C VAL A 11 -15.01 -12.44 -1.93
N LEU A 12 -15.45 -11.86 -0.81
CA LEU A 12 -14.87 -10.63 -0.27
C LEU A 12 -13.42 -10.85 0.11
N LEU A 13 -13.11 -11.92 0.84
CA LEU A 13 -11.72 -12.26 1.21
C LEU A 13 -10.88 -12.57 -0.01
N TRP A 14 -11.43 -13.30 -0.99
CA TRP A 14 -10.72 -13.65 -2.21
C TRP A 14 -10.41 -12.42 -3.07
N VAL A 15 -11.38 -11.52 -3.27
CA VAL A 15 -11.16 -10.24 -3.93
C VAL A 15 -10.19 -9.40 -3.12
N TYR A 16 -10.34 -9.30 -1.80
CA TYR A 16 -9.41 -8.53 -0.99
C TYR A 16 -7.97 -9.03 -1.16
N LYS A 17 -7.72 -10.33 -1.06
CA LYS A 17 -6.38 -10.90 -1.21
C LYS A 17 -5.85 -10.81 -2.65
N ARG A 18 -6.69 -11.15 -3.62
CA ARG A 18 -6.33 -11.19 -5.05
C ARG A 18 -6.15 -9.80 -5.64
N PHE A 19 -6.83 -8.79 -5.10
CA PHE A 19 -6.88 -7.45 -5.66
C PHE A 19 -5.95 -6.50 -4.89
N LEU A 20 -5.68 -6.73 -3.60
CA LEU A 20 -4.65 -5.97 -2.88
C LEU A 20 -3.27 -6.16 -3.53
N GLU A 21 -2.87 -7.38 -3.86
CA GLU A 21 -1.52 -7.58 -4.43
C GLU A 21 -1.32 -6.83 -5.76
N PRO A 22 -2.11 -7.03 -6.82
CA PRO A 22 -1.87 -6.41 -8.12
C PRO A 22 -2.29 -4.94 -8.21
N ILE A 23 -3.16 -4.43 -7.34
CA ILE A 23 -3.55 -3.00 -7.38
C ILE A 23 -2.68 -2.19 -6.44
N ILE A 24 -2.48 -2.66 -5.21
CA ILE A 24 -1.69 -1.91 -4.25
C ILE A 24 -0.22 -1.93 -4.68
N TYR A 25 0.35 -3.06 -5.13
CA TYR A 25 1.78 -3.14 -5.49
C TYR A 25 2.26 -2.12 -6.54
N PRO A 26 1.60 -1.94 -7.70
CA PRO A 26 1.97 -0.90 -8.66
C PRO A 26 1.50 0.49 -8.25
N PHE A 27 0.60 0.63 -7.27
CA PHE A 27 0.13 1.94 -6.82
C PHE A 27 1.02 2.49 -5.71
N ILE A 28 1.44 1.70 -4.72
CA ILE A 28 2.38 2.17 -3.69
C ILE A 28 3.80 2.36 -4.25
N SER A 29 4.24 1.61 -5.26
CA SER A 29 5.58 1.77 -5.87
C SER A 29 5.88 3.23 -6.35
N PRO A 30 5.08 3.85 -7.23
CA PRO A 30 5.29 5.24 -7.64
C PRO A 30 4.83 6.24 -6.58
N PHE A 31 3.83 5.88 -5.75
CA PHE A 31 3.29 6.81 -4.76
C PHE A 31 4.29 7.05 -3.63
N ILE A 32 4.96 6.02 -3.11
CA ILE A 32 6.00 6.17 -2.08
C ILE A 32 7.16 6.98 -2.65
N SER A 33 7.67 6.68 -3.85
CA SER A 33 8.78 7.44 -4.44
C SER A 33 8.44 8.90 -4.71
N ARG A 34 7.21 9.20 -5.14
CA ARG A 34 6.78 10.58 -5.40
C ARG A 34 6.44 11.33 -4.12
N PHE A 35 5.84 10.66 -3.15
CA PHE A 35 5.48 11.23 -1.85
C PHE A 35 6.73 11.47 -0.99
N TRP A 36 7.68 10.53 -0.94
CA TRP A 36 8.99 10.74 -0.30
C TRP A 36 9.79 11.84 -0.97
N ARG A 37 9.78 11.96 -2.30
CA ARG A 37 10.46 13.08 -2.98
C ARG A 37 9.80 14.43 -2.69
N LYS A 38 8.47 14.49 -2.57
CA LYS A 38 7.71 15.71 -2.21
C LYS A 38 7.83 16.08 -0.73
N ALA A 39 7.89 15.09 0.16
CA ALA A 39 8.09 15.25 1.59
C ALA A 39 9.56 15.60 1.92
N ALA A 40 10.53 14.94 1.29
CA ALA A 40 11.96 15.26 1.47
C ALA A 40 12.33 16.67 0.97
N VAL A 41 11.59 17.21 -0.01
CA VAL A 41 11.77 18.59 -0.49
C VAL A 41 11.11 19.64 0.41
N GLN A 42 10.14 19.26 1.26
CA GLN A 42 9.38 20.21 2.08
C GLN A 42 9.61 20.09 3.60
N GLU A 43 10.19 18.99 4.10
CA GLU A 43 10.28 18.71 5.54
C GLU A 43 11.71 18.37 5.99
N THR A 44 12.59 19.36 6.10
CA THR A 44 13.67 19.31 7.11
C THR A 44 13.32 20.43 8.09
N PRO A 45 12.95 20.20 9.37
CA PRO A 45 13.51 19.22 10.31
C PRO A 45 12.49 18.56 11.28
N LYS A 46 12.41 17.23 11.29
CA LYS A 46 12.46 16.38 12.50
C LYS A 46 12.17 14.93 12.12
N HIS A 47 13.17 14.08 12.37
CA HIS A 47 13.05 12.63 12.50
C HIS A 47 12.74 11.83 11.22
N SER A 48 13.74 11.65 10.36
CA SER A 48 13.94 10.33 9.79
C SER A 48 15.37 10.14 9.30
N THR A 49 16.00 9.16 9.91
CA THR A 49 17.34 8.66 9.68
C THR A 49 17.53 8.33 8.21
N VAL A 50 18.41 9.10 7.57
CA VAL A 50 19.01 8.81 6.28
C VAL A 50 19.90 7.58 6.45
N ASN A 51 19.34 6.38 6.26
CA ASN A 51 20.14 5.18 5.94
C ASN A 51 19.29 4.03 5.41
N GLN A 52 19.91 3.16 4.61
CA GLN A 52 19.35 2.14 3.70
C GLN A 52 18.95 2.73 2.32
N LEU A 53 19.78 3.52 1.63
CA LEU A 53 20.96 3.06 0.85
C LEU A 53 20.61 1.84 -0.01
N SER A 54 20.34 2.01 -1.31
CA SER A 54 21.35 1.81 -2.37
C SER A 54 22.19 0.55 -2.15
N LEU A 55 21.63 -0.60 -2.54
CA LEU A 55 22.34 -1.76 -3.08
C LEU A 55 21.44 -2.43 -4.11
#